data_AF-A0A2T4J282-F1
#
_entry.id   AF-A0A2T4J282-F1
#
_cell.length_a   1.000
_cell.length_b   1.000
_cell.length_c   1.000
_cell.angle_alpha   90.00
_cell.angle_beta   90.00
_cell.angle_gamma   90.00
#
_symmetry.space_group_name_H-M   'P 1'
#
loop_
_entity.id
_entity.type
_entity.pdbx_description
1 polymer ?
#
loop_
_entity_poly.entity_id
_entity_poly.type
_entity_poly.pdbx_seq_one_letter_code
_entity_poly.pdbx_strand_id
1 'polypeptide(L)'
;MALHFAAGGSASEVTTAGFNLVDVQTVEQLNELPEGSKGLVWLNEGEGVTQSFIDKVTPFIGNSKLYGFFLVDEPDPTGKYHTQVDAADLRAESDYIHSNVPGAKTFITLMDMGSAANPDYSNTYNYANTHIDLFGLDPYPVRTGTSTVDYDMIDRSVAAAVASGIPISQIVPVYQTFGGGNWTTNTGGKYVMPTTDQLQTMMDHWEKLVPNPAFDFAYAWGQQEGDTALEHSPTLQAFFREHNLSDTGTPTAPTTPTDPTTPTAPTVPTDHTTPTAPTTPTAPTAPTDHPTPTTPITSPANGILYGTSGADVFHGDGGHTMIGYGGNDEYYVEHVADKVVEAAGQGQDRVWTSVNFALSADSSVEVLGTTNDAGTTAINLTGNELAQTIQGNNGDNIINGGGGVDKMSGLGGNDDYYVDHAGDRVIESAGQGQDRIWTSVSYALDAGSSIEVLGTTKDAGTTAINLSGNELAQTIQGNAGANVINGGGGADKLSGFGGNDTFVFNTALGNGNVDTITDFNPSQNKIHLDHAIFTGLNLGALTSADFFEGAAAHDSSDHIIYNSSTGALSFDSDGTGDASQIQFATLSPHLALTASSFLVT
;
A
#
# COMPACT_ATOMS: atom_id res chain seq x y z
N MET A 1 7.59 -9.40 -5.81
CA MET A 1 6.51 -10.25 -6.35
C MET A 1 5.56 -10.50 -5.20
N ALA A 2 4.30 -10.07 -5.32
CA ALA A 2 3.29 -10.39 -4.33
C ALA A 2 3.09 -11.90 -4.25
N LEU A 3 2.71 -12.39 -3.07
CA LEU A 3 2.40 -13.79 -2.86
C LEU A 3 0.88 -13.95 -2.78
N HIS A 4 0.36 -14.96 -3.46
CA HIS A 4 -1.07 -15.28 -3.50
C HIS A 4 -1.23 -16.74 -3.09
N PHE A 5 -1.96 -16.96 -1.99
CA PHE A 5 -2.17 -18.25 -1.37
C PHE A 5 -3.56 -18.81 -1.71
N ALA A 6 -3.62 -20.11 -1.99
CA ALA A 6 -4.85 -20.87 -2.03
C ALA A 6 -4.71 -22.06 -1.08
N ALA A 7 -5.67 -22.23 -0.16
CA ALA A 7 -5.70 -23.39 0.73
C ALA A 7 -6.27 -24.60 0.01
N GLY A 8 -5.53 -25.71 -0.02
CA GLY A 8 -5.88 -26.90 -0.79
C GLY A 8 -5.51 -26.86 -2.27
N GLY A 9 -6.00 -27.86 -3.03
CA GLY A 9 -5.63 -28.08 -4.43
C GLY A 9 -4.23 -28.65 -4.63
N SER A 10 -3.96 -29.20 -5.82
CA SER A 10 -2.59 -29.55 -6.19
C SER A 10 -1.82 -28.32 -6.65
N ALA A 11 -0.49 -28.33 -6.47
CA ALA A 11 0.39 -27.27 -6.95
C ALA A 11 0.14 -26.91 -8.44
N SER A 12 -0.11 -27.91 -9.28
CA SER A 12 -0.40 -27.69 -10.71
C SER A 12 -1.73 -26.97 -10.95
N GLU A 13 -2.75 -27.25 -10.14
CA GLU A 13 -4.08 -26.65 -10.29
C GLU A 13 -4.06 -25.19 -9.86
N VAL A 14 -3.54 -24.91 -8.66
CA VAL A 14 -3.52 -23.55 -8.10
C VAL A 14 -2.60 -22.62 -8.91
N THR A 15 -1.44 -23.11 -9.37
CA THR A 15 -0.53 -22.31 -10.20
C THR A 15 -1.10 -22.00 -11.58
N THR A 16 -1.97 -22.86 -12.11
CA THR A 16 -2.70 -22.57 -13.37
C THR A 16 -3.66 -21.38 -13.21
N ALA A 17 -4.19 -21.18 -12.00
CA ALA A 17 -5.01 -20.03 -11.63
C ALA A 17 -4.18 -18.82 -11.12
N GLY A 18 -2.85 -18.84 -11.29
CA GLY A 18 -1.97 -17.72 -10.98
C GLY A 18 -1.45 -17.66 -9.54
N PHE A 19 -1.85 -18.59 -8.66
CA PHE A 19 -1.34 -18.61 -7.27
C PHE A 19 0.11 -19.05 -7.22
N ASN A 20 0.92 -18.37 -6.41
CA ASN A 20 2.36 -18.61 -6.28
C ASN A 20 2.81 -18.93 -4.84
N LEU A 21 1.91 -18.90 -3.86
CA LEU A 21 2.09 -19.48 -2.53
C LEU A 21 1.15 -20.70 -2.42
N VAL A 22 1.71 -21.89 -2.20
CA VAL A 22 0.99 -23.15 -2.35
C VAL A 22 0.89 -23.87 -1.01
N ASP A 23 -0.29 -24.41 -0.71
CA ASP A 23 -0.51 -25.29 0.44
C ASP A 23 0.22 -26.62 0.23
N VAL A 24 1.13 -26.93 1.16
CA VAL A 24 1.94 -28.14 1.12
C VAL A 24 1.98 -28.81 2.49
N GLN A 25 2.22 -30.12 2.51
CA GLN A 25 2.29 -30.92 3.72
C GLN A 25 3.60 -31.72 3.81
N THR A 26 4.30 -31.91 2.69
CA THR A 26 5.55 -32.67 2.65
C THR A 26 6.68 -31.95 1.92
N VAL A 27 7.92 -32.36 2.22
CA VAL A 27 9.12 -31.82 1.56
C VAL A 27 9.15 -32.18 0.07
N GLU A 28 8.58 -33.32 -0.32
CA GLU A 28 8.44 -33.71 -1.72
C GLU A 28 7.58 -32.71 -2.49
N GLN A 29 6.39 -32.38 -1.96
CA GLN A 29 5.51 -31.37 -2.57
C GLN A 29 6.20 -30.01 -2.68
N LEU A 30 6.89 -29.60 -1.60
CA LEU A 30 7.64 -28.35 -1.59
C LEU A 30 8.75 -28.31 -2.64
N ASN A 31 9.49 -29.41 -2.81
CA ASN A 31 10.56 -29.52 -3.80
C ASN A 31 10.03 -29.52 -5.24
N GLU A 32 8.83 -30.07 -5.47
CA GLU A 32 8.17 -30.14 -6.77
C GLU A 32 7.53 -28.82 -7.22
N LEU A 33 7.43 -27.81 -6.35
CA LEU A 33 6.84 -26.53 -6.71
C LEU A 33 7.54 -25.89 -7.92
N PRO A 34 6.79 -25.23 -8.82
CA PRO A 34 7.38 -24.48 -9.94
C PRO A 34 8.39 -23.42 -9.49
N GLU A 35 9.26 -23.01 -10.41
CA GLU A 35 10.16 -21.88 -10.17
C GLU A 35 9.35 -20.60 -9.92
N GLY A 36 9.77 -19.81 -8.93
CA GLY A 36 9.03 -18.62 -8.49
C GLY A 36 7.94 -18.89 -7.45
N SER A 37 7.52 -20.14 -7.26
CA SER A 37 6.55 -20.50 -6.22
C SER A 37 7.20 -20.77 -4.86
N LYS A 38 6.44 -20.53 -3.79
CA LYS A 38 6.79 -20.85 -2.41
C LYS A 38 5.72 -21.75 -1.79
N GLY A 39 6.10 -22.49 -0.75
CA GLY A 39 5.16 -23.32 0.01
C GLY A 39 4.85 -22.76 1.39
N LEU A 40 3.58 -22.78 1.76
CA LEU A 40 3.09 -22.57 3.12
C LEU A 40 2.64 -23.93 3.68
N VAL A 41 3.26 -24.37 4.78
CA VAL A 41 3.04 -25.72 5.31
C VAL A 41 1.85 -25.73 6.26
N TRP A 42 0.79 -26.46 5.94
CA TRP A 42 -0.34 -26.68 6.85
C TRP A 42 0.02 -27.67 7.96
N LEU A 43 -0.01 -27.21 9.22
CA LEU A 43 0.33 -28.03 10.39
C LEU A 43 -0.90 -28.61 11.09
N ASN A 44 -1.94 -27.81 11.30
CA ASN A 44 -3.07 -28.11 12.18
C ASN A 44 -2.62 -28.53 13.59
N GLU A 45 -1.76 -27.74 14.21
CA GLU A 45 -1.19 -27.98 15.54
C GLU A 45 -1.29 -26.68 16.37
N GLY A 46 -1.77 -26.80 17.61
CA GLY A 46 -1.94 -25.69 18.55
C GLY A 46 -1.86 -26.14 20.01
N GLU A 47 -1.13 -27.24 20.26
CA GLU A 47 -0.96 -27.86 21.59
C GLU A 47 0.48 -27.67 22.13
N GLY A 48 1.23 -26.74 21.53
CA GLY A 48 2.60 -26.42 21.89
C GLY A 48 3.61 -27.27 21.13
N VAL A 49 4.88 -27.18 21.54
CA VAL A 49 5.99 -27.90 20.90
C VAL A 49 5.98 -29.39 21.27
N THR A 50 4.98 -30.11 20.78
CA THR A 50 4.84 -31.56 20.93
C THR A 50 5.79 -32.30 19.98
N GLN A 51 5.94 -33.62 20.17
CA GLN A 51 6.71 -34.42 19.21
C GLN A 51 6.07 -34.43 17.82
N SER A 52 4.73 -34.39 17.74
CA SER A 52 4.01 -34.30 16.46
C SER A 52 4.37 -33.02 15.71
N PHE A 53 4.36 -31.88 16.42
CA PHE A 53 4.76 -30.59 15.87
C PHE A 53 6.21 -30.61 15.38
N ILE A 54 7.15 -31.12 16.20
CA ILE A 54 8.57 -31.24 15.82
C ILE A 54 8.72 -32.09 14.55
N ASP A 55 8.06 -33.26 14.50
CA ASP A 55 8.16 -34.18 13.37
C ASP A 55 7.60 -33.58 12.07
N LYS A 56 6.62 -32.68 12.17
CA LYS A 56 6.06 -31.93 11.03
C LYS A 56 6.95 -30.76 10.58
N VAL A 57 7.61 -30.05 11.51
CA VAL A 57 8.43 -28.86 11.19
C VAL A 57 9.84 -29.22 10.74
N THR A 58 10.51 -30.16 11.43
CA THR A 58 11.92 -30.49 11.22
C THR A 58 12.29 -30.84 9.77
N PRO A 59 11.47 -31.56 8.98
CA PRO A 59 11.82 -31.90 7.60
C PRO A 59 12.06 -30.68 6.69
N PHE A 60 11.50 -29.52 7.02
CA PHE A 60 11.55 -28.31 6.18
C PHE A 60 12.74 -27.39 6.49
N ILE A 61 13.54 -27.69 7.52
CA ILE A 61 14.68 -26.87 7.94
C ILE A 61 15.67 -26.70 6.77
N GLY A 62 15.95 -25.43 6.43
CA GLY A 62 16.90 -25.08 5.37
C GLY A 62 16.37 -25.24 3.94
N ASN A 63 15.08 -25.56 3.75
CA ASN A 63 14.49 -25.61 2.41
C ASN A 63 14.24 -24.18 1.87
N SER A 64 14.86 -23.85 0.74
CA SER A 64 14.78 -22.51 0.15
C SER A 64 13.43 -22.16 -0.47
N LYS A 65 12.54 -23.13 -0.69
CA LYS A 65 11.18 -22.91 -1.21
C LYS A 65 10.14 -22.70 -0.11
N LEU A 66 10.50 -22.92 1.15
CA LEU A 66 9.61 -22.68 2.28
C LEU A 66 9.38 -21.17 2.46
N TYR A 67 8.12 -20.77 2.58
CA TYR A 67 7.74 -19.43 3.04
C TYR A 67 7.45 -19.42 4.55
N GLY A 68 6.70 -20.41 5.02
CA GLY A 68 6.25 -20.44 6.42
C GLY A 68 5.37 -21.63 6.75
N PHE A 69 4.73 -21.54 7.91
CA PHE A 69 3.82 -22.54 8.46
C PHE A 69 2.47 -21.91 8.79
N PHE A 70 1.39 -22.54 8.35
CA PHE A 70 0.02 -22.25 8.75
C PHE A 70 -0.34 -23.20 9.91
N LEU A 71 -0.37 -22.65 11.13
CA LEU A 71 -0.43 -23.45 12.36
C LEU A 71 -1.85 -23.98 12.61
N VAL A 72 -2.83 -23.08 12.70
CA VAL A 72 -4.22 -23.42 13.01
C VAL A 72 -5.17 -22.50 12.23
N ASP A 73 -6.25 -23.09 11.73
CA ASP A 73 -7.37 -22.39 11.11
C ASP A 73 -8.42 -22.10 12.19
N GLU A 74 -8.76 -20.82 12.39
CA GLU A 74 -9.69 -20.31 13.40
C GLU A 74 -9.53 -20.95 14.80
N PRO A 75 -8.35 -20.84 15.46
CA PRO A 75 -8.14 -21.40 16.78
C PRO A 75 -9.15 -20.85 17.80
N ASP A 76 -9.75 -21.72 18.61
CA ASP A 76 -10.74 -21.34 19.62
C ASP A 76 -10.05 -21.05 20.96
N PRO A 77 -9.99 -19.79 21.43
CA PRO A 77 -9.35 -19.44 22.70
C PRO A 77 -10.18 -19.86 23.92
N THR A 78 -11.42 -20.32 23.72
CA THR A 78 -12.40 -20.60 24.78
C THR A 78 -12.71 -22.09 24.95
N GLY A 79 -12.39 -22.91 23.95
CA GLY A 79 -12.76 -24.34 23.91
C GLY A 79 -14.26 -24.61 23.79
N LYS A 80 -15.05 -23.61 23.41
CA LYS A 80 -16.52 -23.69 23.40
C LYS A 80 -17.04 -24.33 22.12
N TYR A 81 -16.39 -24.05 20.99
CA TYR A 81 -16.78 -24.44 19.64
C TYR A 81 -15.88 -25.57 19.14
N HIS A 82 -14.58 -25.49 19.44
CA HIS A 82 -13.55 -26.46 19.03
C HIS A 82 -12.60 -26.76 20.20
N THR A 83 -11.57 -27.58 19.98
CA THR A 83 -10.52 -27.78 20.99
C THR A 83 -9.88 -26.43 21.33
N GLN A 84 -9.71 -26.15 22.62
CA GLN A 84 -9.09 -24.90 23.07
C GLN A 84 -7.64 -24.84 22.61
N VAL A 85 -7.24 -23.70 22.06
CA VAL A 85 -5.85 -23.38 21.71
C VAL A 85 -5.36 -22.26 22.61
N ASP A 86 -4.40 -22.54 23.48
CA ASP A 86 -3.86 -21.53 24.38
C ASP A 86 -2.85 -20.63 23.65
N ALA A 87 -2.92 -19.31 23.88
CA ALA A 87 -1.97 -18.36 23.28
C ALA A 87 -0.50 -18.68 23.62
N ALA A 88 -0.27 -19.27 24.80
CA ALA A 88 1.06 -19.70 25.24
C ALA A 88 1.60 -20.89 24.42
N ASP A 89 0.72 -21.77 23.93
CA ASP A 89 1.08 -22.91 23.10
C ASP A 89 1.46 -22.44 21.69
N LEU A 90 0.64 -21.57 21.08
CA LEU A 90 0.99 -20.90 19.83
C LEU A 90 2.31 -20.11 19.94
N ARG A 91 2.55 -19.46 21.09
CA ARG A 91 3.82 -18.79 21.36
C ARG A 91 5.00 -19.75 21.36
N ALA A 92 4.88 -20.89 22.03
CA ALA A 92 5.93 -21.88 22.08
C ALA A 92 6.23 -22.46 20.69
N GLU A 93 5.19 -22.72 19.89
CA GLU A 93 5.30 -23.18 18.50
C GLU A 93 5.98 -22.14 17.60
N SER A 94 5.54 -20.87 17.68
CA SER A 94 6.13 -19.78 16.89
C SER A 94 7.60 -19.54 17.25
N ASP A 95 7.92 -19.48 18.55
CA ASP A 95 9.29 -19.36 19.05
C ASP A 95 10.19 -20.50 18.56
N TYR A 96 9.66 -21.74 18.53
CA TYR A 96 10.39 -22.89 18.01
C TYR A 96 10.66 -22.74 16.51
N ILE A 97 9.67 -22.32 15.71
CA ILE A 97 9.84 -22.11 14.27
C ILE A 97 10.88 -21.02 14.01
N HIS A 98 10.78 -19.85 14.65
CA HIS A 98 11.74 -18.76 14.47
C HIS A 98 13.17 -19.16 14.86
N SER A 99 13.31 -19.99 15.89
CA SER A 99 14.63 -20.47 16.36
C SER A 99 15.25 -21.54 15.46
N ASN A 100 14.44 -22.41 14.85
CA ASN A 100 14.93 -23.59 14.12
C ASN A 100 14.82 -23.45 12.59
N VAL A 101 13.99 -22.54 12.10
CA VAL A 101 13.75 -22.27 10.68
C VAL A 101 13.85 -20.77 10.40
N PRO A 102 15.06 -20.16 10.50
CA PRO A 102 15.20 -18.71 10.36
C PRO A 102 14.61 -18.19 9.05
N GLY A 103 13.77 -17.15 9.15
CA GLY A 103 13.10 -16.52 8.02
C GLY A 103 11.74 -17.12 7.63
N ALA A 104 11.36 -18.28 8.18
CA ALA A 104 10.02 -18.83 7.99
C ALA A 104 8.97 -18.00 8.74
N LYS A 105 7.85 -17.71 8.08
CA LYS A 105 6.70 -17.02 8.70
C LYS A 105 5.79 -17.97 9.46
N THR A 106 5.18 -17.50 10.53
CA THR A 106 4.09 -18.19 11.22
C THR A 106 2.77 -17.50 10.94
N PHE A 107 1.74 -18.29 10.64
CA PHE A 107 0.44 -17.81 10.19
C PHE A 107 -0.70 -18.59 10.86
N ILE A 108 -1.76 -17.87 11.24
CA ILE A 108 -3.06 -18.43 11.63
C ILE A 108 -4.16 -17.58 10.98
N THR A 109 -5.35 -18.13 10.76
CA THR A 109 -6.58 -17.32 10.61
C THR A 109 -7.17 -17.05 11.99
N LEU A 110 -8.04 -16.05 12.11
CA LEU A 110 -8.61 -15.64 13.40
C LEU A 110 -10.10 -15.92 13.47
N MET A 111 -10.48 -16.68 14.50
CA MET A 111 -11.89 -16.83 14.85
C MET A 111 -12.48 -15.49 15.33
N ASP A 112 -13.54 -15.01 14.67
CA ASP A 112 -14.34 -13.88 15.17
C ASP A 112 -15.16 -14.32 16.39
N MET A 113 -14.81 -13.79 17.57
CA MET A 113 -15.52 -14.09 18.82
C MET A 113 -16.79 -13.26 19.02
N GLY A 114 -17.01 -12.28 18.16
CA GLY A 114 -18.15 -11.39 18.15
C GLY A 114 -19.24 -11.85 17.19
N SER A 115 -19.55 -10.98 16.23
CA SER A 115 -20.55 -11.23 15.21
C SER A 115 -20.24 -10.44 13.95
N ALA A 116 -20.85 -10.81 12.83
CA ALA A 116 -20.70 -10.11 11.56
C ALA A 116 -21.02 -8.60 11.60
N ALA A 117 -21.87 -8.16 12.54
CA ALA A 117 -22.21 -6.73 12.73
C ALA A 117 -21.29 -6.02 13.74
N ASN A 118 -20.64 -6.78 14.62
CA ASN A 118 -19.73 -6.28 15.64
C ASN A 118 -18.64 -7.34 15.91
N PRO A 119 -17.65 -7.46 15.01
CA PRO A 119 -16.56 -8.41 15.15
C PRO A 119 -15.75 -8.12 16.42
N ASP A 120 -15.19 -9.16 17.03
CA ASP A 120 -14.41 -9.04 18.25
C ASP A 120 -13.25 -10.04 18.25
N TYR A 121 -12.03 -9.49 18.24
CA TYR A 121 -10.78 -10.25 18.38
C TYR A 121 -10.08 -9.93 19.72
N SER A 122 -10.77 -9.29 20.65
CA SER A 122 -10.21 -8.97 21.95
C SER A 122 -10.02 -10.23 22.77
N ASN A 123 -8.89 -10.32 23.49
CA ASN A 123 -8.53 -11.47 24.32
C ASN A 123 -8.38 -12.80 23.53
N THR A 124 -8.12 -12.73 22.22
CA THR A 124 -7.76 -13.89 21.41
C THR A 124 -6.23 -13.95 21.23
N TYR A 125 -5.73 -13.65 20.05
CA TYR A 125 -4.34 -13.81 19.64
C TYR A 125 -3.85 -12.56 18.94
N ASN A 126 -2.65 -12.12 19.30
CA ASN A 126 -1.91 -11.06 18.62
C ASN A 126 -0.40 -11.33 18.77
N TYR A 127 0.43 -10.56 18.08
CA TYR A 127 1.88 -10.76 18.15
C TYR A 127 2.42 -10.75 19.59
N ALA A 128 1.89 -9.89 20.47
CA ALA A 128 2.40 -9.74 21.82
C ALA A 128 2.19 -10.99 22.70
N ASN A 129 1.14 -11.79 22.46
CA ASN A 129 0.84 -12.98 23.26
C ASN A 129 1.17 -14.31 22.56
N THR A 130 1.29 -14.34 21.24
CA THR A 130 1.60 -15.57 20.47
C THR A 130 2.89 -15.52 19.67
N HIS A 131 3.52 -14.36 19.47
CA HIS A 131 4.62 -14.19 18.52
C HIS A 131 4.32 -14.70 17.09
N ILE A 132 3.05 -14.83 16.71
CA ILE A 132 2.66 -15.18 15.34
C ILE A 132 2.92 -13.98 14.43
N ASP A 133 3.54 -14.22 13.27
CA ASP A 133 3.92 -13.14 12.36
C ASP A 133 2.71 -12.54 11.63
N LEU A 134 1.77 -13.37 11.20
CA LEU A 134 0.69 -13.01 10.27
C LEU A 134 -0.66 -13.60 10.71
N PHE A 135 -1.73 -12.80 10.56
CA PHE A 135 -3.09 -13.13 11.00
C PHE A 135 -4.08 -12.96 9.85
N GLY A 136 -4.69 -14.07 9.42
CA GLY A 136 -5.73 -14.09 8.41
C GLY A 136 -7.06 -13.61 8.99
N LEU A 137 -7.68 -12.65 8.32
CA LEU A 137 -9.03 -12.18 8.64
C LEU A 137 -9.98 -12.62 7.53
N ASP A 138 -11.04 -13.33 7.90
CA ASP A 138 -11.95 -14.07 7.02
C ASP A 138 -13.45 -13.67 7.13
N PRO A 139 -13.78 -12.36 7.06
CA PRO A 139 -15.15 -11.92 6.87
C PRO A 139 -15.74 -12.41 5.53
N TYR A 140 -16.90 -13.08 5.61
CA TYR A 140 -17.59 -13.66 4.45
C TYR A 140 -18.95 -12.96 4.19
N PRO A 141 -18.95 -11.84 3.44
CA PRO A 141 -20.12 -10.96 3.33
C PRO A 141 -21.19 -11.48 2.36
N VAL A 142 -20.87 -12.39 1.44
CA VAL A 142 -21.82 -12.90 0.44
C VAL A 142 -22.61 -14.07 1.03
N ARG A 143 -23.79 -13.75 1.56
CA ARG A 143 -24.65 -14.70 2.29
C ARG A 143 -26.14 -14.51 2.02
N THR A 144 -26.91 -15.57 2.20
CA THR A 144 -28.38 -15.49 2.20
C THR A 144 -28.89 -14.92 3.53
N GLY A 145 -30.13 -14.44 3.53
CA GLY A 145 -30.76 -13.88 4.74
C GLY A 145 -30.41 -12.40 5.00
N THR A 146 -29.62 -11.77 4.14
CA THR A 146 -29.42 -10.31 4.10
C THR A 146 -30.18 -9.70 2.92
N SER A 147 -30.55 -8.42 3.00
CA SER A 147 -31.22 -7.70 1.90
C SER A 147 -30.25 -7.28 0.78
N THR A 148 -28.99 -7.10 1.13
CA THR A 148 -27.86 -6.73 0.25
C THR A 148 -26.59 -7.43 0.76
N VAL A 149 -25.54 -7.46 -0.06
CA VAL A 149 -24.20 -7.88 0.40
C VAL A 149 -23.66 -6.80 1.34
N ASP A 150 -23.03 -7.22 2.44
CA ASP A 150 -22.54 -6.36 3.52
C ASP A 150 -21.01 -6.29 3.45
N TYR A 151 -20.48 -5.58 2.45
CA TYR A 151 -19.03 -5.47 2.23
C TYR A 151 -18.29 -4.80 3.39
N ASP A 152 -18.96 -3.85 4.06
CA ASP A 152 -18.47 -3.19 5.29
C ASP A 152 -18.13 -4.16 6.44
N MET A 153 -18.52 -5.44 6.33
CA MET A 153 -18.05 -6.49 7.24
C MET A 153 -16.53 -6.58 7.24
N ILE A 154 -15.88 -6.38 6.09
CA ILE A 154 -14.43 -6.38 5.94
C ILE A 154 -13.83 -5.24 6.77
N ASP A 155 -14.33 -4.02 6.58
CA ASP A 155 -13.91 -2.81 7.29
C ASP A 155 -14.03 -2.97 8.80
N ARG A 156 -15.16 -3.53 9.26
CA ARG A 156 -15.39 -3.76 10.70
C ARG A 156 -14.45 -4.82 11.26
N SER A 157 -14.18 -5.90 10.53
CA SER A 157 -13.24 -6.94 10.96
C SER A 157 -11.82 -6.39 11.06
N VAL A 158 -11.35 -5.63 10.06
CA VAL A 158 -10.03 -4.98 10.12
C VAL A 158 -9.95 -4.00 11.29
N ALA A 159 -10.95 -3.15 11.48
CA ALA A 159 -10.99 -2.21 12.60
C ALA A 159 -10.96 -2.91 13.97
N ALA A 160 -11.70 -4.03 14.11
CA ALA A 160 -11.71 -4.82 15.33
C ALA A 160 -10.37 -5.50 15.61
N ALA A 161 -9.69 -6.01 14.58
CA ALA A 161 -8.38 -6.63 14.69
C ALA A 161 -7.32 -5.60 15.13
N VAL A 162 -7.32 -4.42 14.50
CA VAL A 162 -6.44 -3.30 14.87
C VAL A 162 -6.69 -2.85 16.31
N ALA A 163 -7.96 -2.70 16.71
CA ALA A 163 -8.33 -2.37 18.08
C ALA A 163 -7.89 -3.44 19.10
N SER A 164 -7.71 -4.69 18.66
CA SER A 164 -7.26 -5.82 19.47
C SER A 164 -5.73 -5.99 19.50
N GLY A 165 -4.99 -5.06 18.87
CA GLY A 165 -3.53 -4.99 18.90
C GLY A 165 -2.84 -5.69 17.73
N ILE A 166 -3.54 -5.95 16.63
CA ILE A 166 -2.96 -6.51 15.41
C ILE A 166 -2.73 -5.36 14.42
N PRO A 167 -1.47 -4.92 14.18
CA PRO A 167 -1.18 -3.88 13.21
C PRO A 167 -1.54 -4.33 11.79
N ILE A 168 -1.90 -3.37 10.92
CA ILE A 168 -2.28 -3.62 9.52
C ILE A 168 -1.21 -4.45 8.77
N SER A 169 0.07 -4.22 9.06
CA SER A 169 1.20 -4.95 8.46
C SER A 169 1.24 -6.45 8.78
N GLN A 170 0.46 -6.92 9.76
CA GLN A 170 0.34 -8.33 10.12
C GLN A 170 -0.96 -8.96 9.63
N ILE A 171 -1.85 -8.19 9.01
CA ILE A 171 -3.14 -8.70 8.51
C ILE A 171 -2.94 -9.33 7.13
N VAL A 172 -3.53 -10.52 6.94
CA VAL A 172 -3.64 -11.22 5.66
C VAL A 172 -5.10 -11.18 5.22
N PRO A 173 -5.42 -10.57 4.06
CA PRO A 173 -6.74 -10.62 3.44
C PRO A 173 -7.16 -12.06 3.11
N VAL A 174 -8.31 -12.50 3.61
CA VAL A 174 -8.90 -13.78 3.24
C VAL A 174 -10.17 -13.54 2.41
N TYR A 175 -10.14 -13.99 1.16
CA TYR A 175 -11.23 -13.85 0.20
C TYR A 175 -12.21 -15.01 0.30
N GLN A 176 -13.51 -14.68 0.35
CA GLN A 176 -14.57 -15.68 0.21
C GLN A 176 -14.56 -16.24 -1.20
N THR A 177 -14.21 -17.52 -1.38
CA THR A 177 -14.23 -18.19 -2.69
C THR A 177 -15.02 -19.49 -2.67
N PHE A 178 -16.00 -19.56 -1.78
CA PHE A 178 -16.87 -20.72 -1.58
C PHE A 178 -18.33 -20.32 -1.30
N GLY A 179 -19.24 -21.27 -1.44
CA GLY A 179 -20.60 -21.18 -0.92
C GLY A 179 -21.56 -22.25 -1.46
N GLY A 180 -22.84 -22.18 -1.06
CA GLY A 180 -23.86 -23.17 -1.44
C GLY A 180 -23.85 -24.46 -0.62
N GLY A 181 -22.96 -24.56 0.37
CA GLY A 181 -22.83 -25.72 1.27
C GLY A 181 -23.75 -25.69 2.49
N ASN A 182 -23.50 -26.60 3.43
CA ASN A 182 -24.36 -26.78 4.61
C ASN A 182 -24.01 -25.86 5.78
N TRP A 183 -22.89 -25.14 5.75
CA TRP A 183 -22.53 -24.16 6.77
C TRP A 183 -23.60 -23.10 6.95
N THR A 184 -23.90 -22.79 8.21
CA THR A 184 -24.92 -21.79 8.58
C THR A 184 -24.23 -20.59 9.19
N THR A 185 -24.54 -19.40 8.70
CA THR A 185 -23.98 -18.17 9.25
C THR A 185 -24.48 -17.95 10.68
N ASN A 186 -23.77 -17.13 11.46
CA ASN A 186 -24.21 -16.69 12.79
C ASN A 186 -25.57 -15.97 12.80
N THR A 187 -26.08 -15.55 11.63
CA THR A 187 -27.41 -14.95 11.43
C THR A 187 -28.47 -15.93 10.92
N GLY A 188 -28.15 -17.22 10.76
CA GLY A 188 -29.07 -18.25 10.28
C GLY A 188 -29.18 -18.36 8.75
N GLY A 189 -28.37 -17.62 8.01
CA GLY A 189 -28.24 -17.69 6.55
C GLY A 189 -27.25 -18.76 6.09
N LYS A 190 -26.91 -18.72 4.80
CA LYS A 190 -25.94 -19.61 4.13
C LYS A 190 -24.91 -18.79 3.37
N TYR A 191 -23.66 -19.22 3.36
CA TYR A 191 -22.64 -18.65 2.48
C TYR A 191 -22.97 -18.93 1.01
N VAL A 192 -22.70 -17.95 0.15
CA VAL A 192 -22.99 -18.00 -1.29
C VAL A 192 -21.70 -17.74 -2.05
N MET A 193 -21.47 -18.55 -3.08
CA MET A 193 -20.32 -18.37 -3.97
C MET A 193 -20.42 -16.99 -4.64
N PRO A 194 -19.41 -16.12 -4.48
CA PRO A 194 -19.46 -14.78 -5.08
C PRO A 194 -19.46 -14.82 -6.60
N THR A 195 -20.07 -13.80 -7.21
CA THR A 195 -19.77 -13.44 -8.61
C THR A 195 -18.41 -12.75 -8.71
N THR A 196 -17.89 -12.57 -9.93
CA THR A 196 -16.65 -11.80 -10.15
C THR A 196 -16.78 -10.36 -9.67
N ASP A 197 -17.92 -9.70 -9.90
CA ASP A 197 -18.15 -8.32 -9.46
C ASP A 197 -18.17 -8.22 -7.93
N GLN A 198 -18.79 -9.20 -7.25
CA GLN A 198 -18.79 -9.26 -5.80
C GLN A 198 -17.39 -9.53 -5.24
N LEU A 199 -16.62 -10.39 -5.90
CA LEU A 199 -15.24 -10.67 -5.53
C LEU A 199 -14.35 -9.44 -5.72
N GLN A 200 -14.50 -8.72 -6.84
CA GLN A 200 -13.80 -7.45 -7.09
C GLN A 200 -14.12 -6.44 -5.99
N THR A 201 -15.41 -6.23 -5.64
CA THR A 201 -15.76 -5.31 -4.55
C THR A 201 -15.14 -5.72 -3.21
N MET A 202 -15.10 -7.02 -2.90
CA MET A 202 -14.40 -7.48 -1.69
C MET A 202 -12.89 -7.18 -1.74
N MET A 203 -12.24 -7.40 -2.88
CA MET A 203 -10.83 -7.08 -3.07
C MET A 203 -10.55 -5.58 -2.95
N ASP A 204 -11.42 -4.72 -3.50
CA ASP A 204 -11.30 -3.26 -3.40
C ASP A 204 -11.33 -2.79 -1.93
N HIS A 205 -12.23 -3.37 -1.12
CA HIS A 205 -12.26 -3.13 0.32
C HIS A 205 -10.97 -3.58 1.01
N TRP A 206 -10.48 -4.78 0.68
CA TRP A 206 -9.23 -5.30 1.23
C TRP A 206 -8.02 -4.43 0.85
N GLU A 207 -7.89 -4.02 -0.41
CA GLU A 207 -6.77 -3.20 -0.88
C GLU A 207 -6.75 -1.82 -0.19
N LYS A 208 -7.92 -1.23 0.06
CA LYS A 208 -8.04 0.03 0.80
C LYS A 208 -7.54 -0.10 2.25
N LEU A 209 -7.85 -1.23 2.90
CA LEU A 209 -7.63 -1.43 4.35
C LEU A 209 -6.26 -2.05 4.66
N VAL A 210 -5.78 -2.92 3.77
CA VAL A 210 -4.54 -3.70 3.90
C VAL A 210 -3.82 -3.69 2.54
N PRO A 211 -3.23 -2.55 2.13
CA PRO A 211 -2.72 -2.35 0.77
C PRO A 211 -1.44 -3.13 0.44
N ASN A 212 -0.67 -3.54 1.45
CA ASN A 212 0.61 -4.23 1.28
C ASN A 212 0.66 -5.50 2.15
N PRO A 213 -0.24 -6.48 1.93
CA PRO A 213 -0.24 -7.69 2.75
C PRO A 213 0.97 -8.55 2.41
N ALA A 214 1.42 -9.37 3.38
CA ALA A 214 2.53 -10.29 3.14
C ALA A 214 2.20 -11.35 2.07
N PHE A 215 0.91 -11.71 1.99
CA PHE A 215 0.26 -12.44 0.90
C PHE A 215 -1.26 -12.23 1.02
N ASP A 216 -2.02 -12.53 -0.03
CA ASP A 216 -3.48 -12.66 0.05
C ASP A 216 -3.92 -14.13 -0.02
N PHE A 217 -5.12 -14.44 0.46
CA PHE A 217 -5.57 -15.81 0.69
C PHE A 217 -6.96 -16.07 0.09
N ALA A 218 -7.04 -16.89 -0.96
CA ALA A 218 -8.29 -17.48 -1.42
C ALA A 218 -8.70 -18.71 -0.58
N TYR A 219 -9.74 -18.55 0.24
CA TYR A 219 -10.32 -19.64 1.05
C TYR A 219 -11.59 -20.16 0.36
N ALA A 220 -11.70 -21.40 -0.09
CA ALA A 220 -10.67 -22.44 -0.20
C ALA A 220 -10.71 -23.12 -1.59
N TRP A 221 -9.69 -23.93 -1.87
CA TRP A 221 -9.60 -24.81 -3.02
C TRP A 221 -9.95 -26.25 -2.63
N GLY A 222 -11.19 -26.65 -2.89
CA GLY A 222 -11.70 -27.96 -2.49
C GLY A 222 -13.05 -27.87 -1.81
N GLN A 223 -13.96 -28.80 -2.11
CA GLN A 223 -15.27 -28.85 -1.45
C GLN A 223 -15.15 -29.18 0.06
N GLN A 224 -15.78 -28.36 0.90
CA GLN A 224 -15.96 -28.53 2.34
C GLN A 224 -17.45 -28.53 2.71
N GLU A 225 -17.90 -29.50 3.51
CA GLU A 225 -19.30 -29.57 3.99
C GLU A 225 -20.39 -29.38 2.92
N GLY A 226 -20.10 -29.83 1.69
CA GLY A 226 -21.02 -29.76 0.56
C GLY A 226 -21.05 -28.42 -0.19
N ASP A 227 -20.13 -27.49 0.09
CA ASP A 227 -20.02 -26.24 -0.67
C ASP A 227 -19.50 -26.43 -2.10
N THR A 228 -19.65 -25.39 -2.91
CA THR A 228 -18.90 -25.21 -4.16
C THR A 228 -17.76 -24.26 -3.86
N ALA A 229 -16.54 -24.70 -4.13
CA ALA A 229 -15.30 -23.97 -3.87
C ALA A 229 -14.65 -23.47 -5.17
N LEU A 230 -13.52 -22.78 -5.05
CA LEU A 230 -12.81 -22.17 -6.17
C LEU A 230 -12.48 -23.17 -7.29
N GLU A 231 -12.15 -24.42 -6.94
CA GLU A 231 -11.82 -25.50 -7.90
C GLU A 231 -12.94 -25.79 -8.93
N HIS A 232 -14.18 -25.46 -8.59
CA HIS A 232 -15.35 -25.70 -9.43
C HIS A 232 -15.88 -24.44 -10.11
N SER A 233 -15.17 -23.32 -10.00
CA SER A 233 -15.53 -22.06 -10.65
C SER A 233 -14.46 -21.62 -11.64
N PRO A 234 -14.55 -22.04 -12.93
CA PRO A 234 -13.65 -21.56 -13.97
C PRO A 234 -13.65 -20.04 -14.12
N THR A 235 -14.79 -19.39 -13.86
CA THR A 235 -14.91 -17.94 -13.93
C THR A 235 -14.10 -17.25 -12.83
N LEU A 236 -14.19 -17.71 -11.57
CA LEU A 236 -13.37 -17.13 -10.49
C LEU A 236 -11.89 -17.51 -10.65
N GLN A 237 -11.56 -18.71 -11.14
CA GLN A 237 -10.18 -19.07 -11.47
C GLN A 237 -9.56 -18.15 -12.52
N ALA A 238 -10.32 -17.80 -13.56
CA ALA A 238 -9.87 -16.85 -14.59
C ALA A 238 -9.67 -15.45 -14.00
N PHE A 239 -10.57 -15.01 -13.13
CA PHE A 239 -10.47 -13.74 -12.42
C PHE A 239 -9.22 -13.68 -11.53
N PHE A 240 -8.98 -14.69 -10.68
CA PHE A 240 -7.75 -14.78 -9.88
C PHE A 240 -6.50 -14.86 -10.74
N ARG A 241 -6.57 -15.54 -11.89
CA ARG A 241 -5.43 -15.59 -12.79
C ARG A 241 -5.08 -14.21 -13.34
N GLU A 242 -6.07 -13.37 -13.62
CA GLU A 242 -5.85 -11.99 -14.03
C GLU A 242 -5.24 -11.19 -12.88
N HIS A 243 -5.88 -11.19 -11.70
CA HIS A 243 -5.41 -10.54 -10.47
C HIS A 243 -3.98 -10.93 -10.07
N ASN A 244 -3.69 -12.23 -9.99
CA ASN A 244 -2.41 -12.74 -9.52
C ASN A 244 -1.27 -12.58 -10.55
N LEU A 245 -1.60 -12.42 -11.84
CA LEU A 245 -0.60 -12.28 -12.91
C LEU A 245 -0.45 -10.83 -13.39
N SER A 246 -1.38 -9.93 -13.10
CA SER A 246 -1.17 -8.48 -13.31
C SER A 246 0.01 -7.94 -12.50
N ASP A 247 0.37 -8.62 -11.40
CA ASP A 247 1.59 -8.39 -10.62
C ASP A 247 2.88 -8.94 -11.27
N THR A 248 2.77 -9.59 -12.42
CA THR A 248 3.88 -10.13 -13.22
C THR A 248 3.91 -9.46 -14.58
N GLY A 249 4.56 -8.29 -14.67
CA GLY A 249 4.52 -7.45 -15.88
C GLY A 249 4.66 -8.20 -17.20
N THR A 250 3.60 -8.24 -18.01
CA THR A 250 3.59 -8.28 -19.49
C THR A 250 2.17 -7.98 -20.01
N PRO A 251 1.94 -7.02 -20.94
CA PRO A 251 0.61 -6.62 -21.38
C PRO A 251 0.05 -7.56 -22.46
N THR A 252 -1.24 -7.92 -22.37
CA THR A 252 -1.97 -8.57 -23.46
C THR A 252 -3.10 -7.67 -23.95
N ALA A 253 -3.06 -7.32 -25.23
CA ALA A 253 -4.05 -6.43 -25.89
C ALA A 253 -5.45 -7.08 -25.98
N PRO A 254 -6.54 -6.30 -25.84
CA PRO A 254 -7.90 -6.81 -25.99
C PRO A 254 -8.27 -6.96 -27.47
N THR A 255 -8.92 -8.08 -27.79
CA THR A 255 -9.50 -8.35 -29.12
C THR A 255 -10.98 -7.93 -29.13
N THR A 256 -11.35 -7.07 -30.08
CA THR A 256 -12.72 -6.55 -30.28
C THR A 256 -13.61 -7.56 -31.02
N PRO A 257 -14.86 -7.82 -30.57
CA PRO A 257 -15.90 -8.44 -31.38
C PRO A 257 -16.76 -7.37 -32.09
N THR A 258 -16.97 -7.58 -33.39
CA THR A 258 -17.79 -6.75 -34.29
C THR A 258 -19.30 -6.86 -34.03
N ASP A 259 -19.98 -5.72 -34.06
CA ASP A 259 -21.45 -5.56 -34.09
C ASP A 259 -22.02 -5.64 -35.52
N PRO A 260 -23.29 -6.06 -35.70
CA PRO A 260 -24.10 -5.56 -36.80
C PRO A 260 -25.52 -5.07 -36.40
N THR A 261 -25.76 -3.82 -36.80
CA THR A 261 -26.97 -3.28 -37.48
C THR A 261 -28.15 -2.75 -36.67
N THR A 262 -28.31 -1.42 -36.72
CA THR A 262 -29.54 -0.63 -36.49
C THR A 262 -30.57 -0.85 -37.60
N PRO A 263 -31.88 -0.59 -37.36
CA PRO A 263 -32.48 0.55 -38.07
C PRO A 263 -33.62 1.33 -37.36
N THR A 264 -33.58 2.65 -37.55
CA THR A 264 -34.69 3.63 -37.75
C THR A 264 -35.71 3.99 -36.65
N ALA A 265 -35.74 5.30 -36.36
CA ALA A 265 -36.84 6.05 -35.74
C ALA A 265 -37.75 6.73 -36.79
N PRO A 266 -38.92 7.26 -36.37
CA PRO A 266 -39.42 8.51 -36.93
C PRO A 266 -40.01 9.51 -35.89
N THR A 267 -39.51 10.76 -35.95
CA THR A 267 -40.17 12.10 -36.05
C THR A 267 -41.56 12.36 -35.37
N VAL A 268 -41.99 13.53 -34.84
CA VAL A 268 -42.00 15.01 -35.15
C VAL A 268 -42.69 15.74 -33.91
N PRO A 269 -43.08 17.05 -33.85
CA PRO A 269 -42.37 18.36 -33.67
C PRO A 269 -42.83 19.33 -32.51
N THR A 270 -42.01 20.37 -32.27
CA THR A 270 -42.27 21.85 -32.10
C THR A 270 -43.16 22.50 -31.00
N ASP A 271 -42.49 23.38 -30.26
CA ASP A 271 -42.66 24.86 -30.07
C ASP A 271 -43.16 25.49 -28.76
N HIS A 272 -42.48 26.61 -28.47
CA HIS A 272 -42.39 27.44 -27.28
C HIS A 272 -43.47 28.53 -27.16
N THR A 273 -43.70 29.00 -25.93
CA THR A 273 -43.89 30.44 -25.60
C THR A 273 -43.44 30.78 -24.16
N THR A 274 -42.54 31.78 -24.03
CA THR A 274 -42.00 32.49 -22.83
C THR A 274 -42.85 33.76 -22.51
N PRO A 275 -42.55 34.71 -21.57
CA PRO A 275 -41.60 34.81 -20.43
C PRO A 275 -42.11 35.52 -19.12
N THR A 276 -41.38 35.42 -17.98
CA THR A 276 -40.98 36.54 -17.06
C THR A 276 -40.16 36.06 -15.83
N ALA A 277 -39.23 36.89 -15.33
CA ALA A 277 -38.18 36.63 -14.32
C ALA A 277 -38.40 37.42 -12.99
N PRO A 278 -37.49 37.50 -11.98
CA PRO A 278 -36.38 36.63 -11.52
C PRO A 278 -36.38 36.39 -9.98
N THR A 279 -35.99 35.21 -9.47
CA THR A 279 -35.49 35.05 -8.07
C THR A 279 -34.58 33.81 -7.91
N THR A 280 -33.38 34.04 -7.36
CA THR A 280 -32.49 33.16 -6.56
C THR A 280 -32.27 31.69 -6.99
N PRO A 281 -31.03 31.24 -7.32
CA PRO A 281 -30.81 29.86 -7.76
C PRO A 281 -31.01 28.90 -6.58
N THR A 282 -32.12 28.18 -6.63
CA THR A 282 -32.36 26.94 -5.90
C THR A 282 -31.89 25.82 -6.84
N ALA A 283 -31.26 24.77 -6.31
CA ALA A 283 -30.80 23.62 -7.09
C ALA A 283 -31.92 23.13 -8.04
N PRO A 284 -31.64 22.88 -9.33
CA PRO A 284 -32.68 22.45 -10.25
C PRO A 284 -33.11 21.03 -9.87
N THR A 285 -34.41 20.88 -9.60
CA THR A 285 -35.07 19.58 -9.50
C THR A 285 -34.99 18.84 -10.83
N ALA A 286 -34.51 17.60 -10.78
CA ALA A 286 -34.33 16.70 -11.92
C ALA A 286 -35.63 16.53 -12.75
N PRO A 287 -35.57 16.55 -14.10
CA PRO A 287 -36.64 16.06 -14.93
C PRO A 287 -36.65 14.52 -14.91
N THR A 288 -37.79 13.95 -14.52
CA THR A 288 -38.05 12.51 -14.49
C THR A 288 -38.46 12.01 -15.88
N ASP A 289 -37.49 11.79 -16.77
CA ASP A 289 -37.51 10.76 -17.82
C ASP A 289 -36.30 10.95 -18.73
N HIS A 290 -35.20 10.22 -18.48
CA HIS A 290 -34.10 10.06 -19.42
C HIS A 290 -33.73 8.57 -19.48
N PRO A 291 -33.72 7.94 -20.68
CA PRO A 291 -33.31 6.55 -20.83
C PRO A 291 -31.80 6.40 -20.61
N THR A 292 -31.40 5.23 -20.11
CA THR A 292 -30.01 4.75 -19.98
C THR A 292 -29.17 5.04 -21.22
N PRO A 293 -28.08 5.82 -21.13
CA PRO A 293 -27.14 5.96 -22.23
C PRO A 293 -26.18 4.77 -22.23
N THR A 294 -26.22 3.99 -23.31
CA THR A 294 -25.08 3.15 -23.74
C THR A 294 -24.24 3.88 -24.79
N THR A 295 -24.41 5.19 -24.93
CA THR A 295 -23.76 6.04 -25.94
C THR A 295 -23.16 7.27 -25.27
N PRO A 296 -21.93 7.66 -25.62
CA PRO A 296 -21.30 8.84 -25.05
C PRO A 296 -22.14 10.11 -25.22
N ILE A 297 -22.24 10.90 -24.15
CA ILE A 297 -22.84 12.23 -24.13
C ILE A 297 -21.84 13.18 -24.74
N THR A 298 -22.15 13.72 -25.93
CA THR A 298 -21.21 14.54 -26.70
C THR A 298 -21.82 15.83 -27.23
N SER A 299 -21.00 16.88 -27.31
CA SER A 299 -21.34 18.13 -27.99
C SER A 299 -20.07 18.78 -28.58
N PRO A 300 -20.11 19.25 -29.85
CA PRO A 300 -19.00 20.01 -30.44
C PRO A 300 -19.04 21.51 -30.07
N ALA A 301 -20.07 21.97 -29.36
CA ALA A 301 -20.25 23.37 -28.98
C ALA A 301 -20.18 23.52 -27.46
N ASN A 302 -19.46 24.55 -27.00
CA ASN A 302 -19.35 24.88 -25.57
C ASN A 302 -20.74 24.93 -24.90
N GLY A 303 -20.86 24.35 -23.72
CA GLY A 303 -22.15 24.24 -23.05
C GLY A 303 -22.10 23.41 -21.77
N ILE A 304 -23.28 23.00 -21.30
CA ILE A 304 -23.42 22.10 -20.16
C ILE A 304 -23.90 20.75 -20.68
N LEU A 305 -23.20 19.68 -20.30
CA LEU A 305 -23.59 18.30 -20.55
C LEU A 305 -24.16 17.74 -19.25
N TYR A 306 -25.36 17.18 -19.33
CA TYR A 306 -26.05 16.59 -18.18
C TYR A 306 -26.15 15.09 -18.39
N GLY A 307 -25.73 14.33 -17.38
CA GLY A 307 -25.90 12.90 -17.26
C GLY A 307 -27.27 12.51 -16.72
N THR A 308 -27.32 11.31 -16.20
CA THR A 308 -28.47 10.57 -15.71
C THR A 308 -28.19 10.03 -14.31
N SER A 309 -29.06 9.18 -13.76
CA SER A 309 -28.80 8.56 -12.46
C SER A 309 -28.05 7.22 -12.56
N GLY A 310 -27.53 6.87 -13.74
CA GLY A 310 -26.71 5.69 -13.96
C GLY A 310 -25.42 6.06 -14.67
N ALA A 311 -24.50 5.11 -14.78
CA ALA A 311 -23.17 5.34 -15.35
C ALA A 311 -23.20 5.97 -16.75
N ASP A 312 -22.58 7.13 -16.87
CA ASP A 312 -22.49 7.93 -18.08
C ASP A 312 -21.05 8.08 -18.57
N VAL A 313 -20.90 8.32 -19.87
CA VAL A 313 -19.61 8.63 -20.48
C VAL A 313 -19.73 9.97 -21.20
N PHE A 314 -18.90 10.94 -20.83
CA PHE A 314 -18.90 12.28 -21.41
C PHE A 314 -17.67 12.50 -22.31
N HIS A 315 -17.87 13.00 -23.52
CA HIS A 315 -16.80 13.57 -24.36
C HIS A 315 -17.19 14.94 -24.88
N GLY A 316 -16.24 15.86 -25.01
CA GLY A 316 -16.52 17.22 -25.45
C GLY A 316 -15.37 17.88 -26.18
N ASP A 317 -15.50 18.07 -27.50
CA ASP A 317 -14.50 18.76 -28.35
C ASP A 317 -14.40 20.28 -28.10
N GLY A 318 -15.28 20.83 -27.25
CA GLY A 318 -15.38 22.24 -26.87
C GLY A 318 -15.27 22.44 -25.36
N GLY A 319 -15.39 23.67 -24.86
CA GLY A 319 -15.35 23.90 -23.40
C GLY A 319 -16.70 23.63 -22.73
N HIS A 320 -16.76 22.63 -21.86
CA HIS A 320 -17.99 22.14 -21.24
C HIS A 320 -18.02 22.22 -19.72
N THR A 321 -19.22 22.21 -19.14
CA THR A 321 -19.42 21.76 -17.76
C THR A 321 -20.17 20.45 -17.82
N MET A 322 -19.54 19.37 -17.36
CA MET A 322 -20.09 18.01 -17.36
C MET A 322 -20.60 17.71 -15.94
N ILE A 323 -21.87 17.32 -15.85
CA ILE A 323 -22.58 17.06 -14.59
C ILE A 323 -23.17 15.66 -14.69
N GLY A 324 -22.62 14.69 -13.97
CA GLY A 324 -23.00 13.28 -14.00
C GLY A 324 -24.33 12.99 -13.36
N TYR A 325 -24.52 13.52 -12.16
CA TYR A 325 -25.54 13.09 -11.20
C TYR A 325 -25.17 11.76 -10.56
N GLY A 326 -25.86 10.65 -10.82
CA GLY A 326 -25.62 9.40 -10.09
C GLY A 326 -25.13 8.29 -11.00
N GLY A 327 -24.51 7.26 -10.44
CA GLY A 327 -23.83 6.23 -11.23
C GLY A 327 -22.32 6.45 -11.19
N ASN A 328 -21.57 5.53 -11.78
CA ASN A 328 -20.11 5.64 -11.86
C ASN A 328 -19.77 6.20 -13.25
N ASP A 329 -19.39 7.46 -13.31
CA ASP A 329 -19.28 8.19 -14.56
C ASP A 329 -17.83 8.32 -15.04
N GLU A 330 -17.68 8.45 -16.37
CA GLU A 330 -16.40 8.67 -17.03
C GLU A 330 -16.41 10.00 -17.79
N TYR A 331 -15.48 10.88 -17.45
CA TYR A 331 -15.33 12.21 -18.05
C TYR A 331 -14.05 12.30 -18.88
N TYR A 332 -14.18 12.49 -20.19
CA TYR A 332 -13.04 12.78 -21.06
C TYR A 332 -12.87 14.30 -21.21
N VAL A 333 -11.80 14.83 -20.61
CA VAL A 333 -11.44 16.24 -20.65
C VAL A 333 -10.42 16.48 -21.74
N GLU A 334 -10.86 17.15 -22.81
CA GLU A 334 -10.08 17.36 -24.03
C GLU A 334 -9.86 18.85 -24.33
N HIS A 335 -10.52 19.73 -23.57
CA HIS A 335 -10.39 21.16 -23.69
C HIS A 335 -10.12 21.83 -22.33
N VAL A 336 -9.18 22.78 -22.28
CA VAL A 336 -8.76 23.50 -21.05
C VAL A 336 -9.86 24.30 -20.34
N ALA A 337 -11.05 24.39 -20.94
CA ALA A 337 -12.20 25.11 -20.38
C ALA A 337 -13.26 24.14 -19.82
N ASP A 338 -13.00 22.83 -19.91
CA ASP A 338 -13.85 21.81 -19.35
C ASP A 338 -13.86 21.88 -17.82
N LYS A 339 -14.99 21.48 -17.24
CA LYS A 339 -15.20 21.33 -15.81
C LYS A 339 -16.04 20.10 -15.57
N VAL A 340 -15.70 19.37 -14.51
CA VAL A 340 -16.45 18.21 -14.02
C VAL A 340 -17.10 18.61 -12.70
N VAL A 341 -18.36 18.21 -12.50
CA VAL A 341 -19.16 18.54 -11.33
C VAL A 341 -19.90 17.29 -10.86
N GLU A 342 -19.31 16.61 -9.89
CA GLU A 342 -19.90 15.47 -9.19
C GLU A 342 -20.24 15.79 -7.75
N ALA A 343 -21.40 15.34 -7.26
CA ALA A 343 -21.73 15.52 -5.84
C ALA A 343 -21.44 14.26 -5.03
N ALA A 344 -21.23 14.46 -3.72
CA ALA A 344 -20.85 13.39 -2.82
C ALA A 344 -21.92 12.28 -2.74
N GLY A 345 -21.46 11.03 -2.73
CA GLY A 345 -22.31 9.85 -2.55
C GLY A 345 -23.17 9.50 -3.76
N GLN A 346 -22.80 10.00 -4.95
CA GLN A 346 -23.53 9.70 -6.17
C GLN A 346 -22.87 8.64 -7.05
N GLY A 347 -21.64 8.23 -6.78
CA GLY A 347 -20.90 7.34 -7.66
C GLY A 347 -19.47 7.06 -7.23
N GLN A 348 -18.75 6.42 -8.13
CA GLN A 348 -17.29 6.37 -8.20
C GLN A 348 -16.88 6.84 -9.59
N ASP A 349 -16.35 8.05 -9.66
CA ASP A 349 -16.27 8.83 -10.87
C ASP A 349 -14.82 9.02 -11.30
N ARG A 350 -14.61 9.00 -12.62
CA ARG A 350 -13.27 9.03 -13.22
C ARG A 350 -13.15 10.14 -14.24
N VAL A 351 -12.08 10.91 -14.14
CA VAL A 351 -11.71 11.92 -15.12
C VAL A 351 -10.47 11.45 -15.87
N TRP A 352 -10.56 11.41 -17.20
CA TRP A 352 -9.46 11.15 -18.11
C TRP A 352 -9.16 12.41 -18.92
N THR A 353 -7.97 13.00 -18.74
CA THR A 353 -7.62 14.26 -19.40
C THR A 353 -6.48 14.13 -20.41
N SER A 354 -6.55 14.89 -21.50
CA SER A 354 -5.45 15.09 -22.45
C SER A 354 -4.81 16.48 -22.35
N VAL A 355 -5.28 17.31 -21.41
CA VAL A 355 -4.82 18.67 -21.13
C VAL A 355 -4.52 18.84 -19.64
N ASN A 356 -3.88 19.95 -19.27
CA ASN A 356 -3.75 20.32 -17.86
C ASN A 356 -5.15 20.44 -17.22
N PHE A 357 -5.34 19.81 -16.08
CA PHE A 357 -6.64 19.77 -15.42
C PHE A 357 -6.53 19.82 -13.91
N ALA A 358 -7.48 20.53 -13.30
CA ALA A 358 -7.62 20.62 -11.87
C ALA A 358 -9.08 20.30 -11.49
N LEU A 359 -9.27 19.40 -10.53
CA LEU A 359 -10.59 19.13 -9.99
C LEU A 359 -11.14 20.37 -9.29
N SER A 360 -12.44 20.59 -9.44
CA SER A 360 -13.11 21.63 -8.65
C SER A 360 -13.22 21.17 -7.19
N ALA A 361 -13.09 22.10 -6.24
CA ALA A 361 -13.07 21.80 -4.80
C ALA A 361 -14.29 21.01 -4.32
N ASP A 362 -15.45 21.27 -4.90
CA ASP A 362 -16.72 20.63 -4.52
C ASP A 362 -17.05 19.36 -5.33
N SER A 363 -16.17 18.93 -6.24
CA SER A 363 -16.40 17.77 -7.10
C SER A 363 -15.96 16.47 -6.43
N SER A 364 -16.86 15.49 -6.32
CA SER A 364 -16.57 14.17 -5.73
C SER A 364 -16.06 13.18 -6.76
N VAL A 365 -14.83 13.41 -7.26
CA VAL A 365 -14.15 12.52 -8.21
C VAL A 365 -13.07 11.74 -7.49
N GLU A 366 -13.02 10.42 -7.69
CA GLU A 366 -12.05 9.53 -7.06
C GLU A 366 -10.82 9.25 -7.92
N VAL A 367 -10.94 9.31 -9.25
CA VAL A 367 -9.81 9.06 -10.16
C VAL A 367 -9.59 10.23 -11.11
N LEU A 368 -8.36 10.73 -11.17
CA LEU A 368 -7.89 11.70 -12.17
C LEU A 368 -6.70 11.10 -12.93
N GLY A 369 -6.93 10.68 -14.17
CA GLY A 369 -5.89 10.09 -15.00
C GLY A 369 -5.68 10.82 -16.32
N THR A 370 -4.61 10.48 -17.04
CA THR A 370 -4.47 10.92 -18.43
C THR A 370 -5.16 9.94 -19.39
N THR A 371 -5.59 10.41 -20.57
CA THR A 371 -6.24 9.55 -21.57
C THR A 371 -5.28 8.56 -22.25
N ASN A 372 -3.97 8.70 -22.05
CA ASN A 372 -2.96 7.90 -22.72
C ASN A 372 -1.68 7.82 -21.89
N ASP A 373 -1.52 6.73 -21.16
CA ASP A 373 -0.33 6.41 -20.35
C ASP A 373 0.97 6.47 -21.16
N ALA A 374 0.95 6.05 -22.43
CA ALA A 374 2.12 6.09 -23.31
C ALA A 374 2.40 7.49 -23.90
N GLY A 375 1.55 8.47 -23.60
CA GLY A 375 1.75 9.87 -23.99
C GLY A 375 3.02 10.42 -23.33
N THR A 376 3.75 11.27 -24.04
CA THR A 376 5.00 11.87 -23.52
C THR A 376 4.87 13.39 -23.40
N THR A 377 3.64 13.90 -23.41
CA THR A 377 3.39 15.34 -23.26
C THR A 377 3.22 15.64 -21.79
N ALA A 378 4.04 16.55 -21.28
CA ALA A 378 3.91 17.07 -19.92
C ALA A 378 2.49 17.54 -19.63
N ILE A 379 1.87 17.02 -18.58
CA ILE A 379 0.55 17.41 -18.11
C ILE A 379 0.61 17.78 -16.63
N ASN A 380 -0.12 18.83 -16.27
CA ASN A 380 -0.35 19.21 -14.88
C ASN A 380 -1.70 18.64 -14.42
N LEU A 381 -1.67 17.79 -13.41
CA LEU A 381 -2.84 17.22 -12.75
C LEU A 381 -2.94 17.79 -11.33
N THR A 382 -4.12 18.24 -10.94
CA THR A 382 -4.37 18.74 -9.58
C THR A 382 -5.66 18.15 -9.04
N GLY A 383 -5.57 17.43 -7.93
CA GLY A 383 -6.73 16.92 -7.20
C GLY A 383 -7.46 18.01 -6.42
N ASN A 384 -8.20 17.64 -5.38
CA ASN A 384 -8.94 18.59 -4.54
C ASN A 384 -8.80 18.27 -3.04
N GLU A 385 -9.84 18.43 -2.21
CA GLU A 385 -9.76 18.20 -0.75
C GLU A 385 -10.15 16.76 -0.35
N LEU A 386 -10.48 15.93 -1.34
CA LEU A 386 -10.88 14.53 -1.17
C LEU A 386 -9.73 13.60 -1.53
N ALA A 387 -9.77 12.35 -1.09
CA ALA A 387 -8.79 11.36 -1.52
C ALA A 387 -8.99 11.00 -3.00
N GLN A 388 -7.92 11.14 -3.79
CA GLN A 388 -7.86 10.75 -5.20
C GLN A 388 -6.80 9.68 -5.48
N THR A 389 -7.04 8.92 -6.55
CA THR A 389 -5.98 8.27 -7.32
C THR A 389 -5.67 9.14 -8.53
N ILE A 390 -4.44 9.64 -8.64
CA ILE A 390 -3.99 10.53 -9.70
C ILE A 390 -2.88 9.84 -10.52
N GLN A 391 -3.12 9.66 -11.83
CA GLN A 391 -2.18 9.01 -12.74
C GLN A 391 -1.80 9.91 -13.93
N GLY A 392 -0.49 10.11 -14.10
CA GLY A 392 0.12 10.84 -15.20
C GLY A 392 0.19 10.05 -16.52
N ASN A 393 1.20 10.39 -17.32
CA ASN A 393 1.64 9.69 -18.52
C ASN A 393 3.18 9.70 -18.57
N ASN A 394 3.76 8.96 -19.52
CA ASN A 394 5.22 8.86 -19.74
C ASN A 394 5.98 10.18 -20.06
N GLY A 395 5.39 11.37 -19.92
CA GLY A 395 6.04 12.67 -20.06
C GLY A 395 6.35 13.30 -18.70
N ASP A 396 7.10 14.40 -18.68
CA ASP A 396 7.45 15.10 -17.42
C ASP A 396 6.20 15.81 -16.83
N ASN A 397 5.51 15.17 -15.88
CA ASN A 397 4.24 15.60 -15.32
C ASN A 397 4.42 16.43 -14.03
N ILE A 398 3.42 17.26 -13.74
CA ILE A 398 3.27 17.89 -12.42
C ILE A 398 2.00 17.33 -11.79
N ILE A 399 2.13 16.64 -10.68
CA ILE A 399 1.01 15.99 -10.00
C ILE A 399 0.88 16.59 -8.60
N ASN A 400 -0.24 17.23 -8.34
CA ASN A 400 -0.55 17.79 -7.03
C ASN A 400 -1.79 17.09 -6.47
N GLY A 401 -1.63 16.36 -5.36
CA GLY A 401 -2.74 15.68 -4.69
C GLY A 401 -3.86 16.65 -4.32
N GLY A 402 -3.47 17.83 -3.84
CA GLY A 402 -4.39 18.64 -3.03
C GLY A 402 -4.47 18.04 -1.64
N GLY A 403 -5.55 18.35 -0.91
CA GLY A 403 -5.83 17.71 0.36
C GLY A 403 -6.38 16.30 0.19
N GLY A 404 -6.67 15.62 1.30
CA GLY A 404 -7.14 14.24 1.25
C GLY A 404 -6.01 13.25 1.51
N VAL A 405 -6.17 12.00 1.08
CA VAL A 405 -5.15 10.95 1.20
C VAL A 405 -4.98 10.38 -0.19
N ASP A 406 -3.99 10.87 -0.92
CA ASP A 406 -3.89 10.63 -2.35
C ASP A 406 -2.93 9.50 -2.72
N LYS A 407 -3.24 8.79 -3.80
CA LYS A 407 -2.29 7.90 -4.49
C LYS A 407 -1.87 8.59 -5.79
N MET A 408 -0.59 8.86 -5.98
CA MET A 408 -0.06 9.58 -7.14
C MET A 408 0.99 8.73 -7.88
N SER A 409 0.90 8.64 -9.21
CA SER A 409 1.91 8.03 -10.08
C SER A 409 2.00 8.78 -11.40
N GLY A 410 3.21 9.01 -11.89
CA GLY A 410 3.50 9.74 -13.12
C GLY A 410 3.80 8.81 -14.29
N LEU A 411 4.20 7.57 -14.02
CA LEU A 411 4.68 6.58 -14.98
C LEU A 411 6.10 6.92 -15.44
N GLY A 412 6.39 6.93 -16.75
CA GLY A 412 7.69 7.41 -17.23
C GLY A 412 7.82 8.93 -17.20
N GLY A 413 9.02 9.47 -17.36
CA GLY A 413 9.25 10.91 -17.38
C GLY A 413 9.95 11.38 -16.11
N ASN A 414 10.23 12.68 -15.97
CA ASN A 414 10.77 13.24 -14.74
C ASN A 414 9.70 14.09 -14.07
N ASP A 415 9.04 13.52 -13.09
CA ASP A 415 7.81 14.06 -12.53
C ASP A 415 8.05 14.90 -11.27
N ASP A 416 7.21 15.90 -11.06
CA ASP A 416 7.14 16.69 -9.83
C ASP A 416 5.83 16.41 -9.10
N TYR A 417 5.93 15.81 -7.90
CA TYR A 417 4.80 15.53 -7.01
C TYR A 417 4.71 16.57 -5.90
N TYR A 418 3.50 17.01 -5.60
CA TYR A 418 3.22 17.88 -4.46
C TYR A 418 2.37 17.12 -3.44
N VAL A 419 2.93 16.98 -2.24
CA VAL A 419 2.34 16.27 -1.11
C VAL A 419 1.98 17.27 -0.02
N ASP A 420 0.74 17.22 0.46
CA ASP A 420 0.29 18.08 1.55
C ASP A 420 -0.35 17.31 2.71
N HIS A 421 -0.55 16.01 2.55
CA HIS A 421 -1.06 15.15 3.60
C HIS A 421 -0.11 13.98 3.88
N ALA A 422 0.06 13.64 5.16
CA ALA A 422 1.01 12.60 5.58
C ALA A 422 0.60 11.18 5.16
N GLY A 423 -0.64 11.01 4.70
CA GLY A 423 -1.16 9.76 4.15
C GLY A 423 -1.01 9.65 2.63
N ASP A 424 -0.59 10.71 1.94
CA ASP A 424 -0.36 10.65 0.49
C ASP A 424 0.72 9.61 0.18
N ARG A 425 0.62 9.00 -1.00
CA ARG A 425 1.56 7.98 -1.46
C ARG A 425 1.92 8.27 -2.90
N VAL A 426 3.22 8.43 -3.15
CA VAL A 426 3.78 8.54 -4.49
C VAL A 426 4.39 7.19 -4.87
N ILE A 427 3.99 6.66 -6.03
CA ILE A 427 4.38 5.33 -6.51
C ILE A 427 5.14 5.51 -7.82
N GLU A 428 6.45 5.29 -7.77
CA GLU A 428 7.35 5.36 -8.93
C GLU A 428 8.27 4.14 -9.00
N SER A 429 8.48 3.59 -10.20
CA SER A 429 9.29 2.38 -10.41
C SER A 429 10.68 2.70 -10.97
N ALA A 430 11.62 1.79 -10.71
CA ALA A 430 13.00 1.97 -11.13
C ALA A 430 13.13 2.11 -12.65
N GLY A 431 13.88 3.13 -13.09
CA GLY A 431 14.18 3.37 -14.50
C GLY A 431 13.07 4.08 -15.28
N GLN A 432 12.07 4.63 -14.59
CA GLN A 432 11.01 5.42 -15.20
C GLN A 432 11.35 6.92 -15.30
N GLY A 433 12.28 7.43 -14.49
CA GLY A 433 12.45 8.87 -14.38
C GLY A 433 13.58 9.39 -13.53
N GLN A 434 13.49 10.68 -13.24
CA GLN A 434 14.20 11.39 -12.16
C GLN A 434 13.17 12.25 -11.43
N ASP A 435 12.56 11.64 -10.43
CA ASP A 435 11.30 12.06 -9.86
C ASP A 435 11.50 12.77 -8.54
N ARG A 436 10.65 13.76 -8.29
CA ARG A 436 10.84 14.73 -7.21
C ARG A 436 9.55 14.91 -6.44
N ILE A 437 9.64 14.77 -5.12
CA ILE A 437 8.56 15.07 -4.19
C ILE A 437 8.84 16.40 -3.50
N TRP A 438 7.85 17.27 -3.51
CA TRP A 438 7.81 18.53 -2.77
C TRP A 438 6.70 18.47 -1.72
N THR A 439 7.09 18.35 -0.45
CA THR A 439 6.12 18.21 0.65
C THR A 439 5.95 19.50 1.47
N SER A 440 4.75 19.72 1.99
CA SER A 440 4.47 20.76 3.01
C SER A 440 4.28 20.19 4.42
N VAL A 441 4.34 18.87 4.57
CA VAL A 441 4.18 18.11 5.82
C VAL A 441 5.34 17.14 6.03
N SER A 442 5.48 16.61 7.25
CA SER A 442 6.41 15.50 7.48
C SER A 442 6.04 14.31 6.61
N TYR A 443 7.02 13.73 5.94
CA TYR A 443 6.78 12.71 4.92
C TYR A 443 7.90 11.67 4.89
N ALA A 444 7.52 10.43 4.58
CA ALA A 444 8.43 9.30 4.44
C ALA A 444 8.18 8.64 3.08
N LEU A 445 9.25 8.27 2.38
CA LEU A 445 9.12 7.48 1.15
C LEU A 445 8.71 6.05 1.48
N ASP A 446 7.81 5.49 0.67
CA ASP A 446 7.52 4.07 0.70
C ASP A 446 8.75 3.25 0.25
N ALA A 447 8.92 2.06 0.83
CA ALA A 447 9.94 1.12 0.39
C ALA A 447 9.73 0.74 -1.09
N GLY A 448 10.82 0.68 -1.85
CA GLY A 448 10.81 0.37 -3.28
C GLY A 448 10.47 1.55 -4.21
N SER A 449 9.95 2.66 -3.67
CA SER A 449 9.60 3.82 -4.49
C SER A 449 10.84 4.52 -5.02
N SER A 450 10.96 4.62 -6.35
CA SER A 450 12.15 5.14 -7.03
C SER A 450 12.11 6.66 -7.17
N ILE A 451 12.20 7.36 -6.05
CA ILE A 451 12.23 8.83 -5.99
C ILE A 451 13.67 9.30 -5.75
N GLU A 452 14.16 10.23 -6.56
CA GLU A 452 15.52 10.77 -6.43
C GLU A 452 15.63 12.01 -5.54
N VAL A 453 14.56 12.80 -5.42
CA VAL A 453 14.56 13.99 -4.55
C VAL A 453 13.32 14.03 -3.66
N LEU A 454 13.56 14.13 -2.35
CA LEU A 454 12.53 14.47 -1.37
C LEU A 454 12.86 15.84 -0.77
N GLY A 455 12.08 16.86 -1.11
CA GLY A 455 12.28 18.23 -0.67
C GLY A 455 11.06 18.84 -0.01
N THR A 456 11.25 19.89 0.78
CA THR A 456 10.12 20.73 1.19
C THR A 456 9.73 21.72 0.09
N THR A 457 8.46 22.10 0.04
CA THR A 457 7.96 23.12 -0.91
C THR A 457 8.54 24.52 -0.70
N LYS A 458 9.24 24.76 0.42
CA LYS A 458 9.75 26.08 0.77
C LYS A 458 10.96 26.00 1.70
N ASP A 459 12.15 26.14 1.12
CA ASP A 459 13.44 26.12 1.84
C ASP A 459 13.52 27.12 3.00
N ALA A 460 12.92 28.31 2.84
CA ALA A 460 12.89 29.35 3.89
C ALA A 460 11.75 29.19 4.91
N GLY A 461 10.96 28.11 4.82
CA GLY A 461 9.95 27.75 5.81
C GLY A 461 10.58 27.47 7.17
N THR A 462 9.89 27.78 8.26
CA THR A 462 10.43 27.59 9.64
C THR A 462 9.65 26.58 10.45
N THR A 463 8.60 25.99 9.87
CA THR A 463 7.87 24.87 10.45
C THR A 463 8.74 23.63 10.37
N ALA A 464 8.94 22.94 11.49
CA ALA A 464 9.63 21.66 11.51
C ALA A 464 8.91 20.64 10.63
N ILE A 465 9.62 20.09 9.64
CA ILE A 465 9.14 19.05 8.74
C ILE A 465 10.15 17.91 8.76
N ASN A 466 9.71 16.73 9.17
CA ASN A 466 10.58 15.56 9.21
C ASN A 466 10.52 14.83 7.88
N LEU A 467 11.69 14.45 7.36
CA LEU A 467 11.82 13.79 6.06
C LEU A 467 12.54 12.46 6.25
N SER A 468 12.00 11.39 5.69
CA SER A 468 12.62 10.06 5.69
C SER A 468 12.68 9.51 4.27
N GLY A 469 13.88 9.16 3.81
CA GLY A 469 14.08 8.42 2.57
C GLY A 469 13.75 6.94 2.72
N ASN A 470 14.22 6.11 1.79
CA ASN A 470 14.01 4.67 1.79
C ASN A 470 15.34 3.93 1.58
N GLU A 471 15.33 2.73 1.01
CA GLU A 471 16.55 1.93 0.79
C GLU A 471 17.41 2.34 -0.41
N LEU A 472 16.92 3.27 -1.25
CA LEU A 472 17.60 3.78 -2.43
C LEU A 472 18.39 5.04 -2.11
N ALA A 473 19.18 5.55 -3.07
CA ALA A 473 19.94 6.78 -2.88
C ALA A 473 19.09 8.01 -3.23
N GLN A 474 18.87 8.90 -2.26
CA GLN A 474 18.11 10.14 -2.39
C GLN A 474 18.94 11.41 -2.20
N THR A 475 18.42 12.51 -2.73
CA THR A 475 18.71 13.86 -2.23
C THR A 475 17.55 14.34 -1.37
N ILE A 476 17.79 14.54 -0.07
CA ILE A 476 16.79 15.00 0.89
C ILE A 476 17.06 16.44 1.32
N GLN A 477 16.05 17.30 1.19
CA GLN A 477 16.17 18.75 1.41
C GLN A 477 15.09 19.25 2.37
N GLY A 478 15.49 19.64 3.58
CA GLY A 478 14.62 20.21 4.61
C GLY A 478 14.16 21.65 4.32
N ASN A 479 13.94 22.41 5.39
CA ASN A 479 13.65 23.84 5.36
C ASN A 479 14.35 24.55 6.53
N ALA A 480 14.23 25.87 6.68
CA ALA A 480 14.82 26.62 7.80
C ALA A 480 14.20 26.35 9.20
N GLY A 481 13.30 25.38 9.35
CA GLY A 481 12.76 24.85 10.60
C GLY A 481 13.69 23.83 11.25
N ALA A 482 13.29 23.28 12.40
CA ALA A 482 14.07 22.24 13.09
C ALA A 482 13.65 20.86 12.59
N ASN A 483 14.31 20.34 11.57
CA ASN A 483 13.90 19.11 10.88
C ASN A 483 14.57 17.87 11.47
N VAL A 484 13.89 16.73 11.39
CA VAL A 484 14.53 15.42 11.52
C VAL A 484 14.65 14.82 10.13
N ILE A 485 15.89 14.56 9.70
CA ILE A 485 16.22 14.06 8.37
C ILE A 485 16.85 12.68 8.53
N ASN A 486 16.20 11.66 7.96
CA ASN A 486 16.72 10.30 7.88
C ASN A 486 16.89 9.91 6.41
N GLY A 487 18.11 9.56 6.01
CA GLY A 487 18.39 9.05 4.66
C GLY A 487 17.72 7.70 4.42
N GLY A 488 17.83 6.80 5.40
CA GLY A 488 17.41 5.42 5.24
C GLY A 488 18.62 4.54 4.89
N GLY A 489 18.49 3.72 3.84
CA GLY A 489 19.62 3.04 3.23
C GLY A 489 20.17 3.86 2.05
N GLY A 490 21.05 3.27 1.24
CA GLY A 490 21.59 3.98 0.08
C GLY A 490 22.59 5.09 0.45
N ALA A 491 23.21 5.73 -0.54
CA ALA A 491 24.18 6.78 -0.30
C ALA A 491 23.54 8.15 -0.56
N ASP A 492 23.06 8.78 0.51
CA ASP A 492 22.19 9.95 0.38
C ASP A 492 22.92 11.29 0.40
N LYS A 493 22.24 12.33 -0.06
CA LYS A 493 22.63 13.73 0.14
C LYS A 493 21.60 14.43 0.99
N LEU A 494 22.00 14.84 2.19
CA LEU A 494 21.10 15.39 3.20
C LEU A 494 21.42 16.88 3.41
N SER A 495 20.39 17.72 3.35
CA SER A 495 20.51 19.17 3.60
C SER A 495 19.41 19.62 4.57
N GLY A 496 19.80 20.23 5.69
CA GLY A 496 18.87 20.76 6.69
C GLY A 496 18.41 22.19 6.40
N PHE A 497 19.25 22.97 5.74
CA PHE A 497 19.20 24.42 5.58
C PHE A 497 19.36 25.20 6.89
N GLY A 498 18.32 25.90 7.34
CA GLY A 498 18.35 26.66 8.58
C GLY A 498 17.86 25.81 9.76
N GLY A 499 17.74 26.42 10.93
CA GLY A 499 17.17 25.73 12.10
C GLY A 499 18.14 24.81 12.83
N ASN A 500 17.60 24.00 13.75
CA ASN A 500 18.36 23.07 14.58
C ASN A 500 17.99 21.64 14.18
N ASP A 501 18.54 21.18 13.07
CA ASP A 501 18.21 19.86 12.50
C ASP A 501 18.88 18.69 13.22
N THR A 502 18.27 17.53 13.07
CA THR A 502 18.80 16.23 13.49
C THR A 502 18.92 15.31 12.28
N PHE A 503 20.14 14.86 11.99
CA PHE A 503 20.41 13.86 10.94
C PHE A 503 20.52 12.48 11.59
N VAL A 504 19.64 11.56 11.18
CA VAL A 504 19.46 10.24 11.81
C VAL A 504 20.19 9.16 11.02
N PHE A 505 20.90 8.29 11.74
CA PHE A 505 21.55 7.09 11.22
C PHE A 505 21.06 5.88 12.02
N ASN A 506 20.13 5.13 11.44
CA ASN A 506 19.47 3.99 12.08
C ASN A 506 19.41 2.72 11.21
N THR A 507 20.19 2.67 10.13
CA THR A 507 20.26 1.53 9.21
C THR A 507 21.63 0.86 9.24
N ALA A 508 21.74 -0.33 8.63
CA ALA A 508 22.98 -1.09 8.62
C ALA A 508 24.12 -0.32 7.92
N LEU A 509 25.29 -0.27 8.55
CA LEU A 509 26.46 0.42 8.02
C LEU A 509 27.11 -0.37 6.86
N GLY A 510 27.71 0.34 5.90
CA GLY A 510 28.51 -0.29 4.86
C GLY A 510 28.86 0.65 3.71
N ASN A 511 29.74 0.20 2.81
CA ASN A 511 30.25 1.04 1.71
C ASN A 511 29.18 1.54 0.71
N GLY A 512 27.99 0.92 0.70
CA GLY A 512 26.85 1.35 -0.13
C GLY A 512 25.88 2.28 0.61
N ASN A 513 26.13 2.56 1.88
CA ASN A 513 25.28 3.36 2.77
C ASN A 513 26.16 4.42 3.48
N VAL A 514 26.64 5.40 2.71
CA VAL A 514 27.50 6.47 3.19
C VAL A 514 26.91 7.81 2.76
N ASP A 515 26.28 8.48 3.71
CA ASP A 515 25.56 9.71 3.41
C ASP A 515 26.48 10.91 3.34
N THR A 516 26.05 11.96 2.67
CA THR A 516 26.70 13.26 2.63
C THR A 516 25.78 14.30 3.22
N ILE A 517 26.13 14.85 4.39
CA ILE A 517 25.43 16.00 4.96
C ILE A 517 26.10 17.27 4.43
N THR A 518 25.35 18.05 3.66
CA THR A 518 25.94 19.11 2.83
C THR A 518 26.16 20.43 3.58
N ASP A 519 25.39 20.70 4.63
CA ASP A 519 25.34 22.00 5.32
C ASP A 519 25.39 21.91 6.84
N PHE A 520 25.93 20.82 7.38
CA PHE A 520 26.01 20.59 8.82
C PHE A 520 26.67 21.75 9.58
N ASN A 521 25.93 22.32 10.54
CA ASN A 521 26.40 23.32 11.47
C ASN A 521 26.56 22.72 12.89
N PRO A 522 27.80 22.49 13.38
CA PRO A 522 28.05 21.86 14.69
C PRO A 522 27.49 22.61 15.90
N SER A 523 27.17 23.91 15.75
CA SER A 523 26.60 24.72 16.83
C SER A 523 25.07 24.60 16.94
N GLN A 524 24.40 24.06 15.92
CA GLN A 524 22.95 23.99 15.83
C GLN A 524 22.45 22.56 15.65
N ASN A 525 23.07 21.81 14.74
CA ASN A 525 22.58 20.50 14.32
C ASN A 525 23.09 19.38 15.23
N LYS A 526 22.38 18.26 15.17
CA LYS A 526 22.71 17.00 15.82
C LYS A 526 22.82 15.87 14.81
N ILE A 527 23.69 14.92 15.13
CA ILE A 527 23.75 13.61 14.51
C ILE A 527 23.19 12.62 15.52
N HIS A 528 22.19 11.87 15.10
CA HIS A 528 21.49 10.91 15.95
C HIS A 528 21.82 9.51 15.48
N LEU A 529 22.42 8.72 16.37
CA LEU A 529 22.88 7.36 16.15
C LEU A 529 21.94 6.38 16.86
N ASP A 530 21.48 5.35 16.16
CA ASP A 530 20.70 4.26 16.77
C ASP A 530 21.62 3.31 17.57
N HIS A 531 21.28 3.03 18.82
CA HIS A 531 22.11 2.20 19.70
C HIS A 531 22.27 0.75 19.21
N ALA A 532 21.28 0.20 18.50
CA ALA A 532 21.35 -1.16 17.96
C ALA A 532 22.30 -1.25 16.76
N ILE A 533 22.49 -0.16 16.02
CA ILE A 533 23.44 -0.06 14.91
C ILE A 533 24.86 0.25 15.43
N PHE A 534 24.98 1.23 16.32
CA PHE A 534 26.25 1.71 16.86
C PHE A 534 26.58 1.02 18.19
N THR A 535 26.66 -0.31 18.16
CA THR A 535 26.82 -1.15 19.36
C THR A 535 28.12 -0.85 20.12
N GLY A 536 28.04 -0.61 21.42
CA GLY A 536 29.20 -0.25 22.26
C GLY A 536 29.15 1.18 22.78
N LEU A 537 28.39 2.05 22.12
CA LEU A 537 28.07 3.39 22.63
C LEU A 537 27.04 3.33 23.76
N ASN A 538 27.12 4.25 24.72
CA ASN A 538 26.11 4.38 25.77
C ASN A 538 24.91 5.20 25.27
N LEU A 539 23.70 4.83 25.69
CA LEU A 539 22.48 5.60 25.45
C LEU A 539 22.60 7.03 26.03
N GLY A 540 22.12 8.01 25.28
CA GLY A 540 22.13 9.42 25.63
C GLY A 540 23.22 10.22 24.92
N ALA A 541 23.72 11.26 25.59
CA ALA A 541 24.76 12.12 25.01
C ALA A 541 26.07 11.35 24.87
N LEU A 542 26.71 11.45 23.69
CA LEU A 542 28.02 10.85 23.45
C LEU A 542 29.05 11.52 24.37
N THR A 543 29.94 10.71 24.97
CA THR A 543 30.99 11.26 25.84
C THR A 543 32.23 11.63 25.02
N SER A 544 33.07 12.52 25.55
CA SER A 544 34.33 12.85 24.88
C SER A 544 35.33 11.69 24.84
N ALA A 545 35.09 10.60 25.59
CA ALA A 545 35.91 9.40 25.51
C ALA A 545 35.49 8.52 24.31
N ASP A 546 34.25 8.64 23.84
CA ASP A 546 33.73 7.86 22.72
C ASP A 546 34.00 8.52 21.35
N PHE A 547 34.62 9.71 21.33
CA PHE A 547 34.79 10.55 20.16
C PHE A 547 36.25 10.96 19.96
N PHE A 548 36.76 10.75 18.75
CA PHE A 548 38.10 11.18 18.37
C PHE A 548 38.13 11.93 17.04
N GLU A 549 38.84 13.06 17.01
CA GLU A 549 39.15 13.78 15.77
C GLU A 549 40.48 13.28 15.21
N GLY A 550 40.43 12.51 14.13
CA GLY A 550 41.60 11.91 13.51
C GLY A 550 41.28 11.06 12.29
N ALA A 551 42.31 10.43 11.72
CA ALA A 551 42.13 9.52 10.57
C ALA A 551 41.69 8.11 10.97
N ALA A 552 41.90 7.73 12.22
CA ALA A 552 41.52 6.45 12.83
C ALA A 552 41.40 6.65 14.35
N ALA A 553 40.80 5.69 15.06
CA ALA A 553 40.74 5.67 16.52
C ALA A 553 42.13 5.79 17.15
N HIS A 554 42.22 6.48 18.30
CA HIS A 554 43.47 6.69 19.02
C HIS A 554 43.64 5.69 20.17
N ASP A 555 42.56 5.34 20.85
CA ASP A 555 42.51 4.30 21.87
C ASP A 555 41.15 3.59 21.89
N SER A 556 41.09 2.46 22.61
CA SER A 556 39.95 1.53 22.63
C SER A 556 38.61 2.10 23.09
N SER A 557 38.54 3.36 23.56
CA SER A 557 37.25 4.01 23.81
C SER A 557 36.71 4.79 22.60
N ASP A 558 37.54 5.12 21.62
CA ASP A 558 37.16 5.96 20.49
C ASP A 558 36.29 5.20 19.49
N HIS A 559 34.97 5.32 19.62
CA HIS A 559 34.02 4.64 18.76
C HIS A 559 33.55 5.49 17.57
N ILE A 560 33.49 6.82 17.71
CA ILE A 560 33.12 7.76 16.64
C ILE A 560 34.36 8.56 16.23
N ILE A 561 34.77 8.41 14.98
CA ILE A 561 35.98 9.01 14.43
C ILE A 561 35.57 10.06 13.39
N TYR A 562 36.03 11.30 13.57
CA TYR A 562 35.88 12.37 12.60
C TYR A 562 37.22 12.76 11.97
N ASN A 563 37.36 12.53 10.67
CA ASN A 563 38.53 13.00 9.92
C ASN A 563 38.27 14.43 9.41
N SER A 564 38.75 15.43 10.14
CA SER A 564 38.51 16.85 9.80
C SER A 564 39.16 17.30 8.49
N SER A 565 40.10 16.55 7.92
CA SER A 565 40.69 16.87 6.61
C SER A 565 39.83 16.42 5.45
N THR A 566 39.04 15.35 5.61
CA THR A 566 38.18 14.80 4.55
C THR A 566 36.69 15.00 4.80
N GLY A 567 36.31 15.29 6.05
CA GLY A 567 34.91 15.33 6.49
C GLY A 567 34.32 13.95 6.83
N ALA A 568 35.09 12.86 6.72
CA ALA A 568 34.58 11.51 6.96
C ALA A 568 34.21 11.27 8.43
N LEU A 569 33.04 10.67 8.64
CA LEU A 569 32.59 10.12 9.91
C LEU A 569 32.57 8.60 9.84
N SER A 570 33.28 7.97 10.76
CA SER A 570 33.42 6.52 10.83
C SER A 570 33.07 5.99 12.20
N PHE A 571 32.56 4.77 12.23
CA PHE A 571 32.33 4.01 13.44
C PHE A 571 33.40 2.91 13.56
N ASP A 572 34.09 2.89 14.70
CA ASP A 572 34.99 1.83 15.10
C ASP A 572 34.34 1.03 16.23
N SER A 573 33.91 -0.19 15.95
CA SER A 573 33.21 -1.02 16.93
C SER A 573 34.07 -1.46 18.11
N ASP A 574 35.40 -1.55 17.94
CA ASP A 574 36.31 -1.97 19.01
C ASP A 574 37.19 -0.83 19.56
N GLY A 575 37.19 0.31 18.87
CA GLY A 575 37.92 1.52 19.20
C GLY A 575 39.44 1.38 19.08
N THR A 576 39.98 0.24 18.66
CA THR A 576 41.43 0.02 18.68
C THR A 576 42.13 0.48 17.41
N GLY A 577 41.40 0.94 16.39
CA GLY A 577 41.93 1.36 15.09
C GLY A 577 42.50 0.20 14.25
N ASP A 578 42.47 -1.03 14.78
CA ASP A 578 42.98 -2.26 14.18
C ASP A 578 41.87 -3.02 13.41
N ALA A 579 40.59 -2.70 13.63
CA ALA A 579 39.46 -3.09 12.80
C ALA A 579 39.17 -2.02 11.74
N SER A 580 38.74 -2.44 10.54
CA SER A 580 38.41 -1.51 9.46
C SER A 580 37.17 -0.69 9.82
N GLN A 581 37.37 0.45 10.49
CA GLN A 581 36.33 1.43 10.82
C GLN A 581 35.43 1.65 9.60
N ILE A 582 34.11 1.68 9.84
CA ILE A 582 33.12 1.76 8.77
C ILE A 582 32.70 3.23 8.66
N GLN A 583 33.01 3.84 7.52
CA GLN A 583 32.51 5.17 7.23
C GLN A 583 30.98 5.09 7.02
N PHE A 584 30.24 5.98 7.67
CA PHE A 584 28.78 6.05 7.57
C PHE A 584 28.29 7.41 7.06
N ALA A 585 29.11 8.45 7.19
CA ALA A 585 28.76 9.76 6.66
C ALA A 585 29.98 10.57 6.21
N THR A 586 29.70 11.62 5.45
CA THR A 586 30.65 12.66 5.03
C THR A 586 30.04 14.02 5.31
N LEU A 587 30.79 14.87 6.01
CA LEU A 587 30.45 16.28 6.23
C LEU A 587 31.36 17.17 5.39
N SER A 588 31.10 18.48 5.42
CA SER A 588 32.12 19.45 5.00
C SER A 588 33.41 19.30 5.83
N PRO A 589 34.61 19.38 5.21
CA PRO A 589 35.87 19.36 5.95
C PRO A 589 36.00 20.55 6.92
N HIS A 590 36.86 20.39 7.93
CA HIS A 590 37.26 21.42 8.89
C HIS A 590 36.14 21.96 9.79
N LEU A 591 35.10 21.16 10.05
CA LEU A 591 34.09 21.50 11.05
C LEU A 591 34.64 21.28 12.46
N ALA A 592 34.29 22.17 13.39
CA ALA A 592 34.64 22.04 14.80
C ALA A 592 33.67 21.07 15.51
N LEU A 593 33.74 19.79 15.14
CA LEU A 593 32.86 18.74 15.67
C LEU A 593 33.34 18.28 17.04
N THR A 594 32.40 17.96 17.93
CA THR A 594 32.71 17.39 19.26
C THR A 594 31.69 16.30 19.58
N ALA A 595 31.93 15.53 20.65
CA ALA A 595 30.96 14.55 21.14
C ALA A 595 29.55 15.16 21.39
N SER A 596 29.47 16.45 21.73
CA SER A 596 28.19 17.13 21.93
C SER A 596 27.34 17.24 20.66
N SER A 597 27.91 17.05 19.47
CA SER A 597 27.18 17.00 18.20
C SER A 597 26.37 15.71 18.03
N PHE A 598 26.57 14.70 18.89
CA PHE A 598 25.96 13.39 18.75
C PHE A 598 24.98 13.05 19.89
N LEU A 599 23.94 12.30 19.56
CA LEU A 599 23.00 11.68 20.48
C LEU A 599 22.83 10.20 20.10
N VAL A 600 22.80 9.32 21.09
CA VAL A 600 22.56 7.88 20.92
C VAL A 600 21.22 7.52 21.56
N THR A 601 20.33 6.81 20.87
CA THR A 601 19.03 6.38 21.44
C THR A 601 18.69 4.93 21.22
#